data_AF-A0A817XAI9-F1
#
_entry.id   AF-A0A817XAI9-F1
#
_cell.length_a   1.000
_cell.length_b   1.000
_cell.length_c   1.000
_cell.angle_alpha   90.00
_cell.angle_beta   90.00
_cell.angle_gamma   90.00
#
_symmetry.space_group_name_H-M   'P 1'
#
loop_
_entity.id
_entity.type
_entity.pdbx_description
1 polymer ?
#
loop_
_entity_poly.entity_id
_entity_poly.type
_entity_poly.pdbx_seq_one_letter_code
_entity_poly.pdbx_strand_id
1 'polypeptide(L)'
;MAANFPKQNRSIHILSASREICRTIKQSDAEIRQKYPFLYHQDVICAIIFAAIWTVMLIALVLSLLHELEHDIIHNLYFKSHRWIQNCMFIVIWVAKLHVSPWYRRQLHLKHHLLSGQINDAEERLIGLGLSPNYKRMAVSVHPFGGLLISDDINYDINTLIGFHTCYPIIRTLAVCLCFPNVLRQGCLVMMSNSSHYYGDIPLNTVYYQNQILDSWFLFPFQLFCFNFGATRIVHHYVPSQPFYIRHFTAKSVKHTMVKEQLLKRNIKRRHTTTNNSELKTNEKVMDANGSTMNDDMQKLNAFVNQIALYDVSADQIEEVNTKAS
;
A
#
# COMPACT_ATOMS: atom_id res chain seq x y z
N MET A 1 13.24 48.57 17.14
CA MET A 1 13.40 47.91 18.47
C MET A 1 13.19 46.42 18.30
N ALA A 2 14.29 45.67 18.34
CA ALA A 2 14.31 44.21 18.19
C ALA A 2 14.05 43.55 19.56
N ALA A 3 12.86 42.96 19.74
CA ALA A 3 12.61 42.14 20.91
C ALA A 3 13.32 40.78 20.71
N ASN A 4 14.48 40.62 21.34
CA ASN A 4 15.14 39.33 21.53
C ASN A 4 14.19 38.41 22.28
N PHE A 5 13.63 37.39 21.61
CA PHE A 5 12.89 36.33 22.30
C PHE A 5 13.92 35.39 22.96
N PRO A 6 13.98 35.31 24.31
CA PRO A 6 14.97 34.47 24.99
C PRO A 6 14.74 32.97 24.70
N LYS A 7 15.81 32.16 24.66
CA LYS A 7 15.79 30.71 24.33
C LYS A 7 14.71 29.94 25.12
N GLN A 8 14.46 30.30 26.38
CA GLN A 8 13.45 29.70 27.26
C GLN A 8 12.01 29.90 26.76
N ASN A 9 11.69 31.06 26.17
CA ASN A 9 10.37 31.34 25.61
C ASN A 9 10.07 30.50 24.37
N ARG A 10 11.12 30.07 23.63
CA ARG A 10 10.97 29.25 22.43
C ARG A 10 10.62 27.80 22.77
N SER A 11 11.29 27.21 23.75
CA SER A 11 10.99 25.84 24.20
C SER A 11 9.55 25.73 24.72
N ILE A 12 9.08 26.74 25.46
CA ILE A 12 7.69 26.83 25.95
C ILE A 12 6.70 26.93 24.77
N HIS A 13 7.00 27.76 23.76
CA HIS A 13 6.19 27.85 22.55
C HIS A 13 6.14 26.51 21.79
N ILE A 14 7.26 25.82 21.61
CA ILE A 14 7.31 24.53 20.88
C ILE A 14 6.48 23.47 21.59
N LEU A 15 6.59 23.39 22.92
CA LEU A 15 5.82 22.45 23.74
C LEU A 15 4.33 22.77 23.69
N SER A 16 3.94 24.04 23.86
CA SER A 16 2.53 24.46 23.79
C SER A 16 1.93 24.22 22.41
N ALA A 17 2.64 24.55 21.34
CA ALA A 17 2.22 24.29 19.97
C ALA A 17 2.05 22.77 19.69
N SER A 18 3.00 21.95 20.16
CA SER A 18 2.89 20.50 20.01
C SER A 18 1.68 19.95 20.78
N ARG A 19 1.42 20.46 22.00
CA ARG A 19 0.21 20.12 22.77
C ARG A 19 -1.07 20.56 22.06
N GLU A 20 -1.12 21.75 21.46
CA GLU A 20 -2.27 22.24 20.71
C GLU A 20 -2.58 21.34 19.49
N ILE A 21 -1.54 20.93 18.77
CA ILE A 21 -1.67 19.98 17.65
C ILE A 21 -2.20 18.63 18.15
N CYS A 22 -1.59 18.04 19.18
CA CYS A 22 -2.04 16.76 19.74
C CYS A 22 -3.50 16.84 20.22
N ARG A 23 -3.88 17.91 20.93
CA ARG A 23 -5.25 18.14 21.39
C ARG A 23 -6.22 18.21 20.20
N THR A 24 -5.86 18.96 19.15
CA THR A 24 -6.70 19.08 17.94
C THR A 24 -6.91 17.72 17.26
N ILE A 25 -5.85 16.91 17.16
CA ILE A 25 -5.93 15.56 16.58
C ILE A 25 -6.87 14.68 17.38
N LYS A 26 -6.69 14.61 18.70
CA LYS A 26 -7.51 13.79 19.61
C LYS A 26 -8.97 14.26 19.63
N GLN A 27 -9.21 15.57 19.64
CA GLN A 27 -10.55 16.12 19.56
C GLN A 27 -11.23 15.77 18.22
N SER A 28 -10.53 15.96 17.09
CA SER A 28 -11.07 15.60 15.77
C SER A 28 -11.37 14.10 15.65
N ASP A 29 -10.54 13.26 16.29
CA ASP A 29 -10.76 11.82 16.39
C ASP A 29 -12.05 11.50 17.18
N ALA A 30 -12.21 12.09 18.37
CA ALA A 30 -13.41 11.92 19.19
C ALA A 30 -14.68 12.39 18.47
N GLU A 31 -14.65 13.57 17.84
CA GLU A 31 -15.77 14.12 17.08
C GLU A 31 -16.20 13.19 15.93
N ILE A 32 -15.23 12.60 15.21
CA ILE A 32 -15.58 11.73 14.08
C ILE A 32 -16.12 10.38 14.51
N ARG A 33 -15.63 9.83 15.63
CA ARG A 33 -16.18 8.60 16.21
C ARG A 33 -17.56 8.82 16.80
N GLN A 34 -17.81 9.97 17.43
CA GLN A 34 -19.14 10.34 17.90
C GLN A 34 -20.11 10.47 16.73
N LYS A 35 -19.67 11.07 15.61
CA LYS A 35 -20.46 11.19 14.39
C LYS A 35 -20.71 9.84 13.71
N TYR A 36 -19.73 8.94 13.74
CA TYR A 36 -19.77 7.62 13.12
C TYR A 36 -19.41 6.52 14.14
N PRO A 37 -20.37 6.06 14.96
CA PRO A 37 -20.10 5.14 16.07
C PRO A 37 -19.45 3.81 15.67
N PHE A 38 -19.64 3.34 14.44
CA PHE A 38 -18.98 2.11 13.99
C PHE A 38 -17.45 2.21 14.00
N LEU A 39 -16.88 3.43 13.94
CA LEU A 39 -15.43 3.65 14.01
C LEU A 39 -14.83 3.24 15.37
N TYR A 40 -15.63 3.13 16.43
CA TYR A 40 -15.18 2.58 17.72
C TYR A 40 -14.79 1.09 17.62
N HIS A 41 -15.33 0.35 16.65
CA HIS A 41 -15.03 -1.07 16.43
C HIS A 41 -13.80 -1.28 15.52
N GLN A 42 -12.67 -0.67 15.88
CA GLN A 42 -11.45 -0.69 15.05
C GLN A 42 -10.95 -2.10 14.73
N ASP A 43 -11.02 -3.01 15.70
CA ASP A 43 -10.59 -4.40 15.54
C ASP A 43 -11.46 -5.15 14.53
N VAL A 44 -12.77 -4.88 14.54
CA VAL A 44 -13.72 -5.46 13.57
C VAL A 44 -13.46 -4.90 12.18
N ILE A 45 -13.21 -3.59 12.06
CA ILE A 45 -12.84 -2.98 10.78
C ILE A 45 -11.55 -3.60 10.24
N CYS A 46 -10.53 -3.80 11.09
CA CYS A 46 -9.29 -4.47 10.74
C CYS A 46 -9.55 -5.90 10.24
N ALA A 47 -10.36 -6.66 10.96
CA ALA A 47 -10.75 -8.02 10.60
C ALA A 47 -11.52 -8.08 9.26
N ILE A 48 -12.40 -7.11 8.97
CA ILE A 48 -13.12 -7.01 7.70
C ILE A 48 -12.16 -6.69 6.54
N ILE A 49 -11.23 -5.75 6.73
CA ILE A 49 -10.20 -5.44 5.72
C ILE A 49 -9.33 -6.66 5.45
N PHE A 50 -8.97 -7.40 6.50
CA PHE A 50 -8.24 -8.67 6.35
C PHE A 50 -9.09 -9.73 5.63
N ALA A 51 -10.37 -9.82 5.96
CA ALA A 51 -11.33 -10.69 5.27
C ALA A 51 -11.56 -10.27 3.80
N ALA A 52 -11.27 -9.02 3.41
CA ALA A 52 -11.31 -8.64 1.99
C ALA A 52 -10.31 -9.45 1.14
N ILE A 53 -9.31 -10.13 1.74
CA ILE A 53 -8.46 -11.11 1.04
C ILE A 53 -9.28 -12.28 0.48
N TRP A 54 -10.45 -12.60 1.06
CA TRP A 54 -11.39 -13.60 0.52
C TRP A 54 -11.94 -13.23 -0.86
N THR A 55 -11.74 -11.99 -1.34
CA THR A 55 -11.96 -11.64 -2.75
C THR A 55 -11.21 -12.56 -3.72
N VAL A 56 -10.05 -13.10 -3.32
CA VAL A 56 -9.31 -14.09 -4.12
C VAL A 56 -10.14 -15.36 -4.34
N MET A 57 -10.85 -15.85 -3.31
CA MET A 57 -11.73 -17.00 -3.44
C MET A 57 -12.94 -16.72 -4.34
N LEU A 58 -13.54 -15.53 -4.21
CA LEU A 58 -14.66 -15.13 -5.06
C LEU A 58 -14.22 -15.01 -6.53
N ILE A 59 -13.05 -14.42 -6.78
CA ILE A 59 -12.46 -14.34 -8.13
C ILE A 59 -12.20 -15.75 -8.68
N ALA A 60 -11.65 -16.66 -7.88
CA ALA A 60 -11.43 -18.04 -8.29
C ALA A 60 -12.75 -18.73 -8.71
N LEU A 61 -13.80 -18.58 -7.92
CA LEU A 61 -15.14 -19.11 -8.25
C LEU A 61 -15.67 -18.55 -9.58
N VAL A 62 -15.61 -17.24 -9.78
CA VAL A 62 -16.08 -16.61 -11.02
C VAL A 62 -15.28 -17.08 -12.23
N LEU A 63 -13.95 -17.19 -12.10
CA LEU A 63 -13.09 -17.68 -13.19
C LEU A 63 -13.34 -19.15 -13.52
N SER A 64 -13.65 -19.99 -12.52
CA SER A 64 -14.08 -21.37 -12.72
C SER A 64 -15.39 -21.44 -13.49
N LEU A 65 -16.40 -20.65 -13.11
CA LEU A 65 -17.68 -20.59 -13.82
C LEU A 65 -17.50 -20.11 -15.27
N LEU A 66 -16.66 -19.10 -15.50
CA LEU A 66 -16.34 -18.64 -16.85
C LEU A 66 -15.59 -19.69 -17.67
N HIS A 67 -14.80 -20.57 -17.03
CA HIS A 67 -14.14 -21.69 -17.70
C HIS A 67 -15.12 -22.73 -18.21
N GLU A 68 -16.08 -23.14 -17.38
CA GLU A 68 -17.15 -24.06 -17.78
C GLU A 68 -18.05 -23.43 -18.85
N LEU A 69 -18.42 -22.16 -18.68
CA LEU A 69 -19.22 -21.43 -19.68
C LEU A 69 -18.52 -21.35 -21.04
N GLU A 70 -17.19 -21.12 -21.06
CA GLU A 70 -16.40 -21.13 -22.29
C GLU A 70 -16.45 -22.50 -22.98
N HIS A 71 -16.29 -23.57 -22.19
CA HIS A 71 -16.36 -24.95 -22.67
C HIS A 71 -17.74 -25.26 -23.30
N ASP A 72 -18.82 -24.86 -22.63
CA ASP A 72 -20.18 -25.05 -23.14
C ASP A 72 -20.42 -24.30 -24.47
N ILE A 73 -19.89 -23.08 -24.60
CA ILE A 73 -20.00 -22.28 -25.83
C ILE A 73 -19.17 -22.89 -26.97
N ILE A 74 -17.98 -23.44 -26.69
CA ILE A 74 -17.14 -24.15 -27.65
C ILE A 74 -17.94 -25.28 -28.34
N HIS A 75 -18.74 -26.01 -27.55
CA HIS A 75 -19.64 -27.07 -27.98
C HIS A 75 -20.99 -26.60 -28.54
N ASN A 76 -21.22 -25.29 -28.66
CA ASN A 76 -22.48 -24.70 -29.09
C ASN A 76 -23.71 -25.04 -28.23
N LEU A 77 -23.55 -25.27 -26.92
CA LEU A 77 -24.71 -25.48 -26.03
C LEU A 77 -25.56 -24.20 -25.92
N TYR A 78 -24.92 -23.04 -25.95
CA TYR A 78 -25.59 -21.74 -25.87
C TYR A 78 -25.53 -20.98 -27.20
N PHE A 79 -26.62 -20.27 -27.52
CA PHE A 79 -26.73 -19.37 -28.67
C PHE A 79 -26.29 -19.98 -30.02
N LYS A 80 -26.55 -21.28 -30.22
CA LYS A 80 -26.12 -22.06 -31.41
C LYS A 80 -26.44 -21.38 -32.75
N SER A 81 -27.61 -20.75 -32.86
CA SER A 81 -28.06 -20.05 -34.08
C SER A 81 -27.51 -18.62 -34.21
N HIS A 82 -26.92 -18.06 -33.16
CA HIS A 82 -26.49 -16.65 -33.08
C HIS A 82 -24.99 -16.56 -32.78
N ARG A 83 -24.16 -16.87 -33.79
CA ARG A 83 -22.69 -16.88 -33.66
C ARG A 83 -22.09 -15.55 -33.19
N TRP A 84 -22.72 -14.42 -33.53
CA TRP A 84 -22.24 -13.12 -33.08
C TRP A 84 -22.33 -12.97 -31.54
N ILE A 85 -23.35 -13.55 -30.90
CA ILE A 85 -23.48 -13.57 -29.44
C ILE A 85 -22.36 -14.41 -28.83
N GLN A 86 -22.10 -15.60 -29.38
CA GLN A 86 -20.98 -16.45 -28.94
C GLN A 86 -19.64 -15.72 -29.05
N ASN A 87 -19.40 -14.99 -30.15
CA ASN A 87 -18.19 -14.19 -30.33
C ASN A 87 -18.09 -13.06 -29.30
N CYS A 88 -19.18 -12.34 -29.01
CA CYS A 88 -19.19 -11.33 -27.94
C CYS A 88 -18.88 -11.95 -26.58
N MET A 89 -19.47 -13.11 -26.26
CA MET A 89 -19.19 -13.84 -25.02
C MET A 89 -17.72 -14.29 -24.95
N PHE A 90 -17.15 -14.79 -26.05
CA PHE A 90 -15.73 -15.12 -26.13
C PHE A 90 -14.83 -13.91 -25.92
N ILE A 91 -15.17 -12.71 -26.42
CA ILE A 91 -14.40 -11.48 -26.12
C ILE A 91 -14.40 -11.22 -24.61
N VAL A 92 -15.57 -11.24 -23.98
CA VAL A 92 -15.72 -10.98 -22.54
C VAL A 92 -14.92 -12.00 -21.72
N ILE A 93 -15.09 -13.29 -22.01
CA ILE A 93 -14.38 -14.38 -21.34
C ILE A 93 -12.87 -14.25 -21.54
N TRP A 94 -12.43 -13.91 -22.75
CA TRP A 94 -11.01 -13.77 -23.07
C TRP A 94 -10.35 -12.62 -22.31
N VAL A 95 -11.02 -11.47 -22.25
CA VAL A 95 -10.55 -10.31 -21.48
C VAL A 95 -10.57 -10.61 -19.98
N ALA A 96 -11.59 -11.30 -19.47
CA ALA A 96 -11.72 -11.62 -18.05
C ALA A 96 -10.67 -12.65 -17.58
N LYS A 97 -10.45 -13.72 -18.35
CA LYS A 97 -9.51 -14.80 -18.01
C LYS A 97 -8.06 -14.48 -18.37
N LEU A 98 -7.84 -13.53 -19.30
CA LEU A 98 -6.51 -13.18 -19.83
C LEU A 98 -5.69 -14.42 -20.21
N HIS A 99 -6.34 -15.42 -20.81
CA HIS A 99 -5.76 -16.71 -21.17
C HIS A 99 -5.73 -16.90 -22.70
N VAL A 100 -5.54 -18.14 -23.15
CA VAL A 100 -5.67 -18.56 -24.55
C VAL A 100 -6.98 -18.06 -25.17
N SER A 101 -6.92 -17.60 -26.41
CA SER A 101 -8.13 -17.12 -27.08
C SER A 101 -9.16 -18.24 -27.19
N PRO A 102 -10.44 -18.01 -26.84
CA PRO A 102 -11.47 -19.04 -26.93
C PRO A 102 -11.66 -19.60 -28.34
N TRP A 103 -11.43 -18.79 -29.39
CA TRP A 103 -11.49 -19.26 -30.78
C TRP A 103 -10.40 -20.26 -31.13
N TYR A 104 -9.18 -20.05 -30.62
CA TYR A 104 -8.09 -21.00 -30.81
C TYR A 104 -8.35 -22.27 -30.00
N ARG A 105 -8.71 -22.11 -28.73
CA ARG A 105 -9.05 -23.23 -27.84
C ARG A 105 -10.19 -24.06 -28.40
N ARG A 106 -11.20 -23.45 -29.04
CA ARG A 106 -12.29 -24.14 -29.72
C ARG A 106 -11.80 -25.15 -30.75
N GLN A 107 -10.84 -24.74 -31.59
CA GLN A 107 -10.29 -25.63 -32.64
C GLN A 107 -9.51 -26.79 -32.02
N LEU A 108 -8.73 -26.51 -30.98
CA LEU A 108 -7.97 -27.52 -30.25
C LEU A 108 -8.90 -28.51 -29.55
N HIS A 109 -9.92 -28.01 -28.86
CA HIS A 109 -10.85 -28.79 -28.08
C HIS A 109 -11.75 -29.69 -28.93
N LEU A 110 -12.24 -29.20 -30.06
CA LEU A 110 -13.00 -30.04 -30.99
C LEU A 110 -12.13 -31.15 -31.60
N LYS A 111 -10.83 -30.92 -31.80
CA LYS A 111 -9.89 -31.96 -32.24
C LYS A 111 -9.65 -33.00 -31.16
N HIS A 112 -9.55 -32.59 -29.90
CA HIS A 112 -9.41 -33.48 -28.74
C HIS A 112 -10.58 -34.49 -28.67
N HIS A 113 -11.84 -34.07 -28.84
CA HIS A 113 -12.97 -35.03 -28.88
C HIS A 113 -12.86 -36.09 -29.97
N LEU A 114 -12.18 -35.79 -31.08
CA LEU A 114 -11.99 -36.73 -32.19
C LEU A 114 -10.77 -37.64 -31.98
N LEU A 115 -9.77 -37.18 -31.23
CA LEU A 115 -8.43 -37.79 -31.13
C LEU A 115 -8.07 -38.18 -29.69
N SER A 116 -9.01 -38.15 -28.75
CA SER A 116 -8.75 -38.42 -27.34
C SER A 116 -8.07 -39.78 -27.15
N GLY A 117 -7.03 -39.80 -26.30
CA GLY A 117 -6.17 -40.95 -26.07
C GLY A 117 -5.16 -41.25 -27.18
N GLN A 118 -5.10 -40.46 -28.26
CA GLN A 118 -4.13 -40.64 -29.35
C GLN A 118 -2.90 -39.75 -29.18
N ILE A 119 -1.78 -40.17 -29.76
CA ILE A 119 -0.47 -39.48 -29.65
C ILE A 119 -0.49 -38.07 -30.26
N ASN A 120 -1.40 -37.83 -31.21
CA ASN A 120 -1.57 -36.55 -31.89
C ASN A 120 -2.54 -35.59 -31.18
N ASP A 121 -3.12 -35.97 -30.04
CA ASP A 121 -3.97 -35.08 -29.24
C ASP A 121 -3.13 -34.03 -28.51
N ALA A 122 -3.08 -32.84 -29.09
CA ALA A 122 -2.33 -31.73 -28.52
C ALA A 122 -2.96 -31.19 -27.22
N GLU A 123 -4.29 -31.27 -27.02
CA GLU A 123 -4.91 -30.75 -25.78
C GLU A 123 -4.54 -31.63 -24.60
N GLU A 124 -4.71 -32.95 -24.74
CA GLU A 124 -4.36 -33.92 -23.69
C GLU A 124 -2.88 -33.85 -23.33
N ARG A 125 -2.00 -33.64 -24.31
CA ARG A 125 -0.56 -33.53 -24.08
C ARG A 125 -0.18 -32.26 -23.34
N LEU A 126 -0.84 -31.13 -23.63
CA LEU A 126 -0.61 -29.86 -22.95
C LEU A 126 -1.07 -29.85 -21.49
N ILE A 127 -1.98 -30.76 -21.11
CA ILE A 127 -2.41 -30.98 -19.72
C ILE A 127 -1.81 -32.24 -19.08
N GLY A 128 -0.90 -32.91 -19.78
CA GLY A 128 -0.15 -34.07 -19.30
C GLY A 128 -0.87 -35.43 -19.43
N LEU A 129 -2.16 -35.46 -19.73
CA LEU A 129 -2.92 -36.72 -19.90
C LEU A 129 -2.44 -37.55 -21.11
N GLY A 130 -2.04 -36.88 -22.19
CA GLY A 130 -1.54 -37.51 -23.43
C GLY A 130 -0.06 -37.91 -23.38
N LEU A 131 0.56 -37.89 -22.19
CA LEU A 131 1.97 -38.25 -21.98
C LEU A 131 2.09 -39.56 -21.20
N SER A 132 3.19 -40.28 -21.43
CA SER A 132 3.54 -41.44 -20.61
C SER A 132 3.75 -41.01 -19.14
N PRO A 133 3.43 -41.89 -18.17
CA PRO A 133 3.54 -41.58 -16.74
C PRO A 133 5.01 -41.47 -16.31
N ASN A 134 5.58 -40.30 -16.52
CA ASN A 134 6.95 -39.93 -16.19
C ASN A 134 7.01 -38.54 -15.53
N TYR A 135 8.21 -38.07 -15.19
CA TYR A 135 8.40 -36.77 -14.54
C TYR A 135 7.93 -35.58 -15.41
N LYS A 136 7.98 -35.68 -16.75
CA LYS A 136 7.47 -34.62 -17.66
C LYS A 136 5.96 -34.47 -17.52
N ARG A 137 5.21 -35.58 -17.47
CA ARG A 137 3.76 -35.57 -17.20
C ARG A 137 3.43 -34.93 -15.86
N MET A 138 4.17 -35.29 -14.81
CA MET A 138 3.98 -34.70 -13.49
C MET A 138 4.26 -33.20 -13.50
N ALA A 139 5.34 -32.76 -14.15
CA ALA A 139 5.67 -31.34 -14.27
C ALA A 139 4.56 -30.53 -14.96
N VAL A 140 4.00 -31.05 -16.07
CA VAL A 140 2.91 -30.40 -16.81
C VAL A 140 1.62 -30.34 -15.99
N SER A 141 1.32 -31.40 -15.24
CA SER A 141 0.10 -31.49 -14.40
C SER A 141 0.15 -30.57 -13.19
N VAL A 142 1.36 -30.38 -12.61
CA VAL A 142 1.56 -29.54 -11.43
C VAL A 142 1.63 -28.06 -11.79
N HIS A 143 2.22 -27.72 -12.94
CA HIS A 143 2.42 -26.34 -13.33
C HIS A 143 2.46 -26.17 -14.85
N PRO A 144 1.87 -25.10 -15.42
CA PRO A 144 1.98 -24.79 -16.84
C PRO A 144 3.42 -24.74 -17.37
N PHE A 145 4.41 -24.45 -16.50
CA PHE A 145 5.86 -24.47 -16.81
C PHE A 145 6.37 -25.85 -17.24
N GLY A 146 5.73 -26.94 -16.82
CA GLY A 146 6.05 -28.27 -17.31
C GLY A 146 5.86 -28.40 -18.83
N GLY A 147 5.02 -27.56 -19.44
CA GLY A 147 4.88 -27.44 -20.89
C GLY A 147 6.20 -27.18 -21.63
N LEU A 148 7.17 -26.52 -20.98
CA LEU A 148 8.50 -26.28 -21.55
C LEU A 148 9.34 -27.55 -21.67
N LEU A 149 9.04 -28.60 -20.90
CA LEU A 149 9.79 -29.87 -20.92
C LEU A 149 9.31 -30.81 -22.04
N ILE A 150 8.17 -30.48 -22.66
CA ILE A 150 7.51 -31.27 -23.69
C ILE A 150 7.44 -30.51 -25.02
N SER A 151 8.06 -29.32 -25.10
CA SER A 151 8.15 -28.51 -26.33
C SER A 151 8.76 -29.30 -27.49
N ASP A 152 9.79 -30.08 -27.21
CA ASP A 152 10.47 -30.87 -28.25
C ASP A 152 9.66 -32.12 -28.64
N ASP A 153 8.74 -32.55 -27.78
CA ASP A 153 7.92 -33.73 -28.00
C ASP A 153 6.67 -33.39 -28.84
N ILE A 154 6.20 -32.14 -28.83
CA ILE A 154 5.01 -31.66 -29.54
C ILE A 154 5.43 -30.95 -30.83
N ASN A 155 4.86 -31.33 -31.99
CA ASN A 155 5.21 -30.81 -33.32
C ASN A 155 5.44 -29.28 -33.37
N TYR A 156 6.40 -28.86 -34.21
CA TYR A 156 6.99 -27.52 -34.34
C TYR A 156 5.99 -26.33 -34.37
N ASP A 157 4.76 -26.51 -34.88
CA ASP A 157 3.69 -25.50 -34.89
C ASP A 157 3.19 -25.08 -33.49
N ILE A 158 3.50 -25.85 -32.44
CA ILE A 158 3.04 -25.62 -31.06
C ILE A 158 4.14 -24.99 -30.17
N ASN A 159 5.39 -24.87 -30.62
CA ASN A 159 6.46 -24.32 -29.79
C ASN A 159 6.36 -22.80 -29.54
N THR A 160 5.89 -22.04 -30.54
CA THR A 160 5.52 -20.62 -30.37
C THR A 160 4.31 -20.48 -29.44
N LEU A 161 3.40 -21.46 -29.49
CA LEU A 161 2.22 -21.55 -28.64
C LEU A 161 2.62 -21.82 -27.18
N ILE A 162 3.55 -22.75 -26.92
CA ILE A 162 4.01 -23.10 -25.56
C ILE A 162 4.68 -21.89 -24.88
N GLY A 163 5.56 -21.15 -25.57
CA GLY A 163 6.16 -19.93 -24.99
C GLY A 163 5.14 -18.83 -24.65
N PHE A 164 4.17 -18.60 -25.55
CA PHE A 164 3.07 -17.65 -25.35
C PHE A 164 1.99 -18.13 -24.37
N HIS A 165 1.82 -19.45 -24.17
CA HIS A 165 0.78 -20.03 -23.32
C HIS A 165 1.29 -20.28 -21.90
N THR A 166 2.56 -20.64 -21.75
CA THR A 166 3.14 -21.02 -20.48
C THR A 166 3.72 -19.84 -19.73
N CYS A 167 4.51 -19.00 -20.40
CA CYS A 167 5.29 -17.95 -19.73
C CYS A 167 4.58 -16.60 -19.78
N TYR A 168 4.05 -16.21 -20.95
CA TYR A 168 3.51 -14.87 -21.16
C TYR A 168 2.30 -14.50 -20.29
N PRO A 169 1.28 -15.35 -20.07
CA PRO A 169 0.11 -14.98 -19.28
C PRO A 169 0.48 -14.84 -17.80
N ILE A 170 1.36 -15.70 -17.30
CA ILE A 170 1.86 -15.66 -15.92
C ILE A 170 2.75 -14.43 -15.72
N ILE A 171 3.75 -14.22 -16.57
CA ILE A 171 4.65 -13.06 -16.49
C ILE A 171 3.83 -11.77 -16.60
N ARG A 172 2.88 -11.68 -17.53
CA ARG A 172 2.00 -10.52 -17.66
C ARG A 172 1.13 -10.33 -16.43
N THR A 173 0.51 -11.39 -15.90
CA THR A 173 -0.39 -11.30 -14.75
C THR A 173 0.39 -10.92 -13.49
N LEU A 174 1.51 -11.58 -13.22
CA LEU A 174 2.40 -11.22 -12.12
C LEU A 174 2.94 -9.81 -12.30
N ALA A 175 3.42 -9.43 -13.48
CA ALA A 175 3.93 -8.09 -13.73
C ALA A 175 2.86 -7.02 -13.55
N VAL A 176 1.70 -7.15 -14.20
CA VAL A 176 0.66 -6.10 -14.25
C VAL A 176 -0.19 -6.06 -12.99
N CYS A 177 -0.53 -7.21 -12.41
CA CYS A 177 -1.45 -7.27 -11.28
C CYS A 177 -0.74 -7.26 -9.92
N LEU A 178 0.49 -7.77 -9.83
CA LEU A 178 1.20 -7.91 -8.56
C LEU A 178 2.45 -7.03 -8.48
N CYS A 179 3.44 -7.25 -9.35
CA CYS A 179 4.75 -6.61 -9.24
C CYS A 179 4.67 -5.11 -9.52
N PHE A 180 4.17 -4.69 -10.68
CA PHE A 180 4.13 -3.30 -11.08
C PHE A 180 3.34 -2.41 -10.11
N PRO A 181 2.08 -2.70 -9.72
CA PRO A 181 1.35 -1.85 -8.80
C PRO A 181 1.99 -1.81 -7.41
N ASN A 182 2.55 -2.93 -6.91
CA ASN A 182 3.22 -2.94 -5.61
C ASN A 182 4.57 -2.20 -5.64
N VAL A 183 5.36 -2.36 -6.70
CA VAL A 183 6.63 -1.62 -6.89
C VAL A 183 6.35 -0.13 -7.03
N LEU A 184 5.34 0.25 -7.82
CA LEU A 184 4.93 1.64 -8.00
C LEU A 184 4.43 2.24 -6.68
N ARG A 185 3.60 1.50 -5.93
CA ARG A 185 3.16 1.89 -4.59
C ARG A 185 4.32 2.04 -3.62
N GLN A 186 5.25 1.08 -3.60
CA GLN A 186 6.42 1.12 -2.72
C GLN A 186 7.32 2.31 -3.06
N GLY A 187 7.57 2.56 -4.35
CA GLY A 187 8.31 3.73 -4.81
C GLY A 187 7.65 5.04 -4.38
N CYS A 188 6.33 5.17 -4.55
CA CYS A 188 5.58 6.36 -4.10
C CYS A 188 5.64 6.53 -2.58
N LEU A 189 5.52 5.45 -1.80
CA LEU A 189 5.63 5.48 -0.34
C LEU A 189 7.02 5.93 0.13
N VAL A 190 8.09 5.36 -0.44
CA VAL A 190 9.48 5.73 -0.11
C VAL A 190 9.75 7.18 -0.50
N MET A 191 9.30 7.62 -1.68
CA MET A 191 9.46 9.00 -2.12
C MET A 191 8.77 9.99 -1.18
N MET A 192 7.50 9.73 -0.82
CA MET A 192 6.75 10.59 0.10
C MET A 192 7.35 10.56 1.51
N SER A 193 7.81 9.39 1.96
CA SER A 193 8.51 9.22 3.24
C SER A 193 9.78 10.06 3.32
N ASN A 194 10.64 9.94 2.32
CA ASN A 194 11.93 10.61 2.31
C ASN A 194 11.75 12.12 2.15
N SER A 195 10.73 12.54 1.40
CA SER A 195 10.42 13.95 1.21
C SER A 195 9.76 14.59 2.44
N SER A 196 9.15 13.83 3.35
CA SER A 196 8.44 14.42 4.49
C SER A 196 9.35 14.78 5.66
N HIS A 197 10.47 14.06 5.83
CA HIS A 197 11.38 14.21 6.96
C HIS A 197 12.47 15.25 6.70
N TYR A 198 12.69 16.13 7.67
CA TYR A 198 13.88 16.98 7.70
C TYR A 198 15.09 16.22 8.25
N TYR A 199 16.28 16.51 7.72
CA TYR A 199 17.54 15.83 8.08
C TYR A 199 18.56 16.81 8.66
N GLY A 200 19.32 16.35 9.67
CA GLY A 200 20.42 17.09 10.28
C GLY A 200 19.99 18.11 11.33
N ASP A 201 19.70 19.34 10.90
CA ASP A 201 19.48 20.52 11.76
C ASP A 201 18.08 20.55 12.40
N ILE A 202 17.77 19.53 13.22
CA ILE A 202 16.54 19.43 14.00
C ILE A 202 16.86 19.24 15.49
N PRO A 203 16.20 19.99 16.41
CA PRO A 203 16.41 19.79 17.84
C PRO A 203 16.02 18.37 18.28
N LEU A 204 16.80 17.79 19.18
CA LEU A 204 16.50 16.49 19.80
C LEU A 204 15.24 16.57 20.67
N ASN A 205 14.58 15.43 20.86
CA ASN A 205 13.40 15.26 21.74
C ASN A 205 12.21 16.18 21.39
N THR A 206 12.01 16.49 20.12
CA THR A 206 10.81 17.20 19.68
C THR A 206 10.30 16.68 18.34
N VAL A 207 8.99 16.44 18.27
CA VAL A 207 8.28 16.07 17.03
C VAL A 207 7.96 17.29 16.16
N TYR A 208 8.10 18.50 16.72
CA TYR A 208 7.67 19.74 16.10
C TYR A 208 8.45 20.03 14.80
N TYR A 209 9.75 19.76 14.75
CA TYR A 209 10.59 20.07 13.60
C TYR A 209 10.89 18.88 12.69
N GLN A 210 10.38 17.68 12.99
CA GLN A 210 10.81 16.47 12.30
C GLN A 210 10.28 16.36 10.87
N ASN A 211 9.10 16.93 10.60
CA ASN A 211 8.36 16.66 9.38
C ASN A 211 7.66 17.88 8.77
N GLN A 212 7.40 17.79 7.47
CA GLN A 212 6.55 18.70 6.70
C GLN A 212 5.29 18.02 6.16
N ILE A 213 4.31 18.85 5.77
CA ILE A 213 3.07 18.41 5.12
C ILE A 213 3.29 18.43 3.61
N LEU A 214 3.18 17.26 2.97
CA LEU A 214 3.30 17.13 1.53
C LEU A 214 1.92 17.17 0.86
N ASP A 215 1.39 18.37 0.64
CA ASP A 215 0.02 18.54 0.11
C ASP A 215 -0.04 19.49 -1.10
N SER A 216 0.94 19.36 -2.00
CA SER A 216 0.92 20.06 -3.28
C SER A 216 0.17 19.24 -4.33
N TRP A 217 -0.57 19.90 -5.22
CA TRP A 217 -1.22 19.27 -6.38
C TRP A 217 -0.23 18.46 -7.23
N PHE A 218 1.02 18.90 -7.33
CA PHE A 218 2.09 18.18 -8.04
C PHE A 218 2.35 16.77 -7.48
N LEU A 219 2.07 16.55 -6.19
CA LEU A 219 2.28 15.26 -5.54
C LEU A 219 1.08 14.31 -5.69
N PHE A 220 -0.03 14.77 -6.29
CA PHE A 220 -1.26 13.98 -6.43
C PHE A 220 -1.03 12.58 -7.07
N PRO A 221 -0.24 12.41 -8.15
CA PRO A 221 0.00 11.09 -8.72
C PRO A 221 0.65 10.12 -7.73
N PHE A 222 1.59 10.59 -6.92
CA PHE A 222 2.25 9.77 -5.90
C PHE A 222 1.29 9.47 -4.73
N GLN A 223 0.52 10.48 -4.31
CA GLN A 223 -0.48 10.36 -3.25
C GLN A 223 -1.58 9.34 -3.59
N LEU A 224 -1.93 9.19 -4.88
CA LEU A 224 -2.89 8.19 -5.33
C LEU A 224 -2.42 6.76 -4.99
N PHE A 225 -1.15 6.45 -5.26
CA PHE A 225 -0.60 5.11 -4.98
C PHE A 225 -0.29 4.85 -3.51
N CYS A 226 -0.19 5.90 -2.69
CA CYS A 226 0.07 5.77 -1.25
C CYS A 226 -1.10 6.25 -0.36
N PHE A 227 -2.32 6.38 -0.90
CA PHE A 227 -3.52 6.76 -0.15
C PHE A 227 -3.35 8.04 0.70
N ASN A 228 -2.81 9.09 0.08
CA ASN A 228 -2.59 10.39 0.71
C ASN A 228 -1.63 10.35 1.93
N PHE A 229 -0.73 9.37 1.96
CA PHE A 229 0.22 9.18 3.04
C PHE A 229 1.10 10.40 3.28
N GLY A 230 1.59 11.06 2.23
CA GLY A 230 2.49 12.22 2.37
C GLY A 230 1.85 13.41 3.10
N ALA A 231 0.54 13.62 2.94
CA ALA A 231 -0.16 14.74 3.57
C ALA A 231 -0.52 14.45 5.03
N THR A 232 -0.70 13.18 5.37
CA THR A 232 -1.23 12.73 6.67
C THR A 232 -0.19 12.09 7.59
N ARG A 233 1.00 11.73 7.06
CA ARG A 233 2.07 11.09 7.84
C ARG A 233 2.48 11.89 9.06
N ILE A 234 2.51 13.22 8.94
CA ILE A 234 2.92 14.10 10.03
C ILE A 234 2.05 13.90 11.28
N VAL A 235 0.76 13.55 11.13
CA VAL A 235 -0.17 13.32 12.24
C VAL A 235 0.29 12.15 13.12
N HIS A 236 0.85 11.10 12.52
CA HIS A 236 1.36 9.93 13.25
C HIS A 236 2.57 10.24 14.13
N HIS A 237 3.35 11.27 13.79
CA HIS A 237 4.44 11.72 14.67
C HIS A 237 3.95 12.42 15.94
N TYR A 238 2.73 12.97 15.93
CA TYR A 238 2.12 13.57 17.12
C TYR A 238 1.26 12.57 17.89
N VAL A 239 0.51 11.71 17.18
CA VAL A 239 -0.37 10.69 17.77
C VAL A 239 -0.15 9.35 17.06
N PRO A 240 0.82 8.53 17.52
CA PRO A 240 1.16 7.27 16.87
C PRO A 240 0.04 6.23 16.91
N SER A 241 -0.78 6.26 17.97
CA SER A 241 -1.89 5.33 18.24
C SER A 241 -3.10 5.51 17.32
N GLN A 242 -3.10 6.50 16.43
CA GLN A 242 -4.23 6.77 15.54
C GLN A 242 -4.19 5.91 14.25
N PRO A 243 -5.25 5.13 13.94
CA PRO A 243 -5.34 4.35 12.71
C PRO A 243 -5.24 5.21 11.45
N PHE A 244 -4.75 4.62 10.35
CA PHE A 244 -4.52 5.36 9.11
C PHE A 244 -5.81 5.96 8.51
N TYR A 245 -6.93 5.23 8.57
CA TYR A 245 -8.19 5.70 8.00
C TYR A 245 -8.77 6.89 8.78
N ILE A 246 -8.64 6.89 10.11
CA ILE A 246 -9.04 8.02 10.96
C ILE A 246 -8.20 9.27 10.61
N ARG A 247 -6.88 9.11 10.46
CA ARG A 247 -5.99 10.19 10.02
C ARG A 247 -6.44 10.82 8.71
N HIS A 248 -6.98 10.02 7.79
CA HIS A 248 -7.49 10.52 6.53
C HIS A 248 -8.75 11.38 6.71
N PHE A 249 -9.68 10.93 7.55
CA PHE A 249 -10.90 11.69 7.80
C PHE A 249 -10.68 12.97 8.64
N THR A 250 -9.73 12.96 9.57
CA THR A 250 -9.37 14.12 10.38
C THR A 250 -8.35 15.05 9.71
N ALA A 251 -7.82 14.66 8.54
CA ALA A 251 -6.75 15.39 7.85
C ALA A 251 -7.10 16.86 7.63
N LYS A 252 -8.33 17.17 7.20
CA LYS A 252 -8.74 18.54 6.88
C LYS A 252 -8.81 19.44 8.11
N SER A 253 -9.37 18.95 9.23
CA SER A 253 -9.49 19.73 10.47
C SER A 253 -8.12 19.97 11.09
N VAL A 254 -7.32 18.90 11.19
CA VAL A 254 -5.97 18.95 11.79
C VAL A 254 -5.03 19.82 10.96
N LYS A 255 -5.09 19.73 9.62
CA LYS A 255 -4.22 20.49 8.73
C LYS A 255 -4.30 22.00 8.97
N HIS A 256 -5.47 22.56 9.26
CA HIS A 256 -5.61 23.98 9.53
C HIS A 256 -4.73 24.43 10.71
N THR A 257 -4.82 23.72 11.84
CA THR A 257 -3.99 23.97 13.03
C THR A 257 -2.50 23.76 12.73
N MET A 258 -2.16 22.69 12.01
CA MET A 258 -0.76 22.42 11.68
C MET A 258 -0.14 23.45 10.73
N VAL A 259 -0.90 23.95 9.76
CA VAL A 259 -0.44 25.01 8.84
C VAL A 259 -0.25 26.32 9.58
N LYS A 260 -1.18 26.70 10.47
CA LYS A 260 -1.02 27.87 11.36
C LYS A 260 0.31 27.78 12.14
N GLU A 261 0.59 26.63 12.75
CA GLU A 261 1.85 26.39 13.46
C GLU A 261 3.08 26.36 12.54
N GLN A 262 2.97 25.80 11.33
CA GLN A 262 4.07 25.81 10.36
C GLN A 262 4.39 27.21 9.81
N LEU A 263 3.39 28.07 9.66
CA LEU A 263 3.61 29.47 9.29
C LEU A 263 4.35 30.22 10.40
N LEU A 264 4.02 29.94 11.67
CA LEU A 264 4.78 30.45 12.81
C LEU A 264 6.24 29.96 12.78
N LYS A 265 6.49 28.68 12.47
CA LYS A 265 7.85 28.15 12.26
C LYS A 265 8.63 28.92 11.19
N ARG A 266 8.04 29.18 10.03
CA ARG A 266 8.70 29.91 8.92
C ARG A 266 9.06 31.34 9.32
N ASN A 267 8.17 32.02 10.04
CA ASN A 267 8.41 33.38 10.54
C ASN A 267 9.53 33.42 11.60
N ILE A 268 9.62 32.40 12.46
CA ILE A 268 10.71 32.23 13.42
C ILE A 268 12.03 31.89 12.69
N LYS A 269 12.02 30.95 11.74
CA LYS A 269 13.22 30.54 10.98
C LYS A 269 13.82 31.69 10.17
N ARG A 270 12.98 32.51 9.50
CA ARG A 270 13.43 33.74 8.80
C ARG A 270 14.14 34.73 9.72
N ARG A 271 13.71 34.86 10.99
CA ARG A 271 14.38 35.71 11.99
C ARG A 271 15.71 35.13 12.46
N HIS A 272 15.89 33.80 12.44
CA HIS A 272 17.10 33.11 12.92
C HIS A 272 18.20 32.93 11.88
N THR A 273 17.87 32.78 10.59
CA THR A 273 18.89 32.68 9.53
C THR A 273 19.77 33.93 9.44
N THR A 274 19.33 35.07 9.96
CA THR A 274 20.13 36.30 10.03
C THR A 274 21.11 36.32 11.22
N THR A 275 21.00 35.41 12.19
CA THR A 275 21.76 35.47 13.47
C THR A 275 22.66 34.26 13.77
N ASN A 276 22.44 33.08 13.18
CA ASN A 276 23.00 31.83 13.72
C ASN A 276 24.13 31.14 12.91
N ASN A 277 24.63 31.73 11.82
CA ASN A 277 25.74 31.10 11.05
C ASN A 277 27.07 31.00 11.83
N SER A 278 27.20 31.66 12.99
CA SER A 278 28.38 31.60 13.86
C SER A 278 28.31 30.55 15.00
N GLU A 279 27.11 30.21 15.51
CA GLU A 279 26.94 29.27 16.64
C GLU A 279 26.91 27.78 16.23
N LEU A 280 26.52 27.48 14.99
CA LEU A 280 26.46 26.09 14.49
C LEU A 280 27.86 25.47 14.29
N LYS A 281 28.83 26.26 13.81
CA LYS A 281 30.23 25.80 13.62
C LYS A 281 30.98 25.52 14.92
N THR A 282 30.52 26.07 16.05
CA THR A 282 31.15 25.89 17.36
C THR A 282 30.65 24.62 18.06
N ASN A 283 29.38 24.24 17.90
CA ASN A 283 28.82 23.04 18.54
C ASN A 283 29.19 21.73 17.84
N GLU A 284 29.38 21.74 16.52
CA GLU A 284 29.82 20.57 15.75
C GLU A 284 31.21 20.09 16.22
N LYS A 285 32.13 21.03 16.44
CA LYS A 285 33.47 20.77 17.01
C LYS A 285 33.47 20.24 18.45
N VAL A 286 32.42 20.51 19.23
CA VAL A 286 32.32 20.08 20.64
C VAL A 286 31.72 18.68 20.74
N MET A 287 30.83 18.30 19.82
CA MET A 287 30.27 16.94 19.77
C MET A 287 31.26 15.91 19.25
N ASP A 288 32.11 16.27 18.28
CA ASP A 288 33.18 15.37 17.80
C ASP A 288 34.25 15.10 18.87
N ALA A 289 34.36 15.97 19.88
CA ALA A 289 35.35 15.87 20.96
C ALA A 289 34.88 15.03 22.16
N ASN A 290 33.57 14.83 22.35
CA ASN A 290 33.00 14.07 23.46
C ASN A 290 32.01 13.03 22.91
N GLY A 291 32.51 11.84 22.59
CA GLY A 291 31.66 10.73 22.14
C GLY A 291 30.53 10.44 23.14
N SER A 292 29.28 10.39 22.65
CA SER A 292 28.11 10.12 23.49
C SER A 292 28.11 8.66 23.97
N THR A 293 27.84 8.45 25.26
CA THR A 293 27.77 7.10 25.83
C THR A 293 26.35 6.52 25.67
N MET A 294 26.25 5.20 25.50
CA MET A 294 24.97 4.49 25.31
C MET A 294 23.95 4.72 26.44
N ASN A 295 24.42 5.12 27.63
CA ASN A 295 23.59 5.43 28.79
C ASN A 295 22.89 6.80 28.68
N ASP A 296 23.58 7.80 28.09
CA ASP A 296 23.00 9.11 27.82
C ASP A 296 21.89 9.02 26.77
N ASP A 297 22.06 8.15 25.77
CA ASP A 297 21.07 7.96 24.72
C ASP A 297 19.83 7.20 25.21
N MET A 298 19.97 6.29 26.18
CA MET A 298 18.83 5.69 26.88
C MET A 298 18.09 6.64 27.81
N GLN A 299 18.78 7.53 28.51
CA GLN A 299 18.09 8.57 29.28
C GLN A 299 17.32 9.52 28.37
N LYS A 300 17.88 9.91 27.22
CA LYS A 300 17.19 10.74 26.22
C LYS A 300 15.98 10.03 25.62
N LEU A 301 16.10 8.74 25.29
CA LEU A 301 14.98 7.94 24.78
C LEU A 301 13.87 7.82 25.82
N ASN A 302 14.20 7.53 27.08
CA ASN A 302 13.21 7.44 28.16
C ASN A 302 12.55 8.80 28.43
N ALA A 303 13.30 9.91 28.38
CA ALA A 303 12.73 11.25 28.49
C ALA A 303 11.78 11.58 27.33
N PHE A 304 12.10 11.17 26.10
CA PHE A 304 11.26 11.33 24.93
C PHE A 304 10.00 10.45 24.99
N VAL A 305 10.13 9.18 25.38
CA VAL A 305 9.00 8.27 25.62
C VAL A 305 8.10 8.82 26.71
N ASN A 306 8.66 9.33 27.81
CA ASN A 306 7.89 9.98 28.88
C ASN A 306 7.23 11.28 28.40
N GLN A 307 7.82 12.00 27.46
CA GLN A 307 7.21 13.19 26.87
C GLN A 307 6.04 12.82 25.94
N ILE A 308 6.17 11.76 25.14
CA ILE A 308 5.06 11.15 24.39
C ILE A 308 3.97 10.69 25.34
N ALA A 309 4.33 9.97 26.41
CA ALA A 309 3.41 9.54 27.44
C ALA A 309 2.73 10.74 28.13
N LEU A 310 3.40 11.87 28.35
CA LEU A 310 2.77 13.10 28.87
C LEU A 310 1.75 13.72 27.88
N TYR A 311 1.91 13.52 26.57
CA TYR A 311 0.88 13.87 25.60
C TYR A 311 -0.29 12.86 25.61
N ASP A 312 -0.05 11.62 26.05
CA ASP A 312 -1.08 10.58 26.25
C ASP A 312 -1.82 10.66 27.59
N VAL A 313 -1.15 10.96 28.71
CA VAL A 313 -1.74 11.11 30.05
C VAL A 313 -2.74 12.28 30.11
N SER A 314 -2.58 13.31 29.28
CA SER A 314 -3.62 14.36 29.15
C SER A 314 -4.90 13.87 28.46
N ALA A 315 -4.88 12.72 27.79
CA ALA A 315 -6.05 12.07 27.20
C ALA A 315 -6.78 11.16 28.18
N ASP A 316 -6.08 10.49 29.10
CA ASP A 316 -6.73 9.73 30.19
C ASP A 316 -7.57 10.67 31.08
N GLN A 317 -7.08 11.89 31.32
CA GLN A 317 -7.84 12.94 32.02
C GLN A 317 -9.08 13.42 31.24
N ILE A 318 -9.11 13.27 29.91
CA ILE A 318 -10.29 13.59 29.07
C ILE A 318 -11.27 12.41 29.06
N GLU A 319 -10.77 11.18 29.10
CA GLU A 319 -11.58 9.96 29.21
C GLU A 319 -12.24 9.83 30.60
N GLU A 320 -11.54 10.26 31.66
CA GLU A 320 -12.07 10.33 33.03
C GLU A 320 -13.17 11.40 33.18
N VAL A 321 -13.11 12.49 32.40
CA VAL A 321 -14.16 13.51 32.34
C VAL A 321 -15.39 13.01 31.56
N ASN A 322 -15.20 12.21 30.50
CA ASN A 322 -16.31 11.65 29.72
C ASN A 322 -17.00 10.46 30.40
N THR A 323 -16.27 9.68 31.21
CA THR A 323 -16.85 8.58 32.02
C THR A 323 -17.53 9.07 33.31
N LYS A 324 -17.19 10.27 33.80
CA LYS A 324 -17.93 10.93 34.90
C LYS A 324 -19.15 11.71 34.43
N ALA A 325 -19.35 11.85 33.11
CA ALA A 325 -20.48 12.54 32.49
C ALA A 325 -21.51 11.59 31.85
N SER A 326 -21.34 10.27 32.00
CA SER A 326 -22.26 9.23 31.52
C SER A 326 -23.13 8.66 32.65
#